data_AF-A0A2T9ZZ92-F1
#
_entry.id   AF-A0A2T9ZZ92-F1
#
_cell.length_a   1.000
_cell.length_b   1.000
_cell.length_c   1.000
_cell.angle_alpha   90.00
_cell.angle_beta   90.00
_cell.angle_gamma   90.00
#
_symmetry.space_group_name_H-M   'P 1'
#
loop_
_entity.id
_entity.type
_entity.pdbx_description
1 polymer ?
#
loop_
_entity_poly.entity_id
_entity_poly.type
_entity_poly.pdbx_seq_one_letter_code
_entity_poly.pdbx_strand_id
1 'polypeptide(L)' 'MSDFFAMGGYAVYVWPSFLLALIILVANVVAPMQHRKRVIKDIARKLRRARKEQR' A
#
# COMPACT_ATOMS: atom_id res chain seq x y z
N MET A 1 -28.06 -12.78 16.73
CA MET A 1 -27.03 -12.10 15.90
C MET A 1 -25.69 -12.84 15.90
N SER A 2 -25.60 -14.02 16.53
CA SER A 2 -24.37 -14.82 16.62
C SER A 2 -24.39 -16.02 15.66
N ASP A 3 -25.56 -16.35 15.10
CA ASP A 3 -25.80 -17.53 14.27
C ASP A 3 -25.13 -17.48 12.89
N PHE A 4 -24.81 -16.29 12.37
CA PHE A 4 -24.07 -16.13 11.11
C PHE A 4 -22.58 -16.47 11.24
N PHE A 5 -22.01 -16.34 12.43
CA PHE A 5 -20.64 -16.77 12.73
C PHE A 5 -20.59 -18.21 13.27
N ALA A 6 -21.72 -18.72 13.76
CA ALA A 6 -21.85 -20.03 14.40
C ALA A 6 -22.42 -21.15 13.48
N MET A 7 -22.53 -20.93 12.16
CA MET A 7 -22.71 -22.02 11.19
C MET A 7 -21.40 -22.82 11.05
N GLY A 8 -21.02 -23.58 12.07
CA GLY A 8 -19.97 -24.61 11.99
C GLY A 8 -18.54 -24.11 11.71
N GLY A 9 -18.19 -22.87 12.05
CA GLY A 9 -16.80 -22.38 11.97
C GLY A 9 -16.29 -22.01 10.56
N TYR A 10 -17.13 -22.10 9.52
CA TYR A 10 -16.74 -21.77 8.14
C TYR A 10 -16.31 -20.31 7.93
N ALA A 11 -16.90 -19.37 8.67
CA ALA A 11 -16.54 -17.96 8.57
C ALA A 11 -15.03 -17.72 8.83
N VAL A 12 -14.43 -18.47 9.76
CA VAL A 12 -13.00 -18.35 10.09
C VAL A 12 -12.10 -18.76 8.93
N TYR A 13 -12.56 -19.60 8.01
CA TYR A 13 -11.80 -20.04 6.83
C TYR A 13 -11.93 -19.09 5.64
N VAL A 14 -13.04 -18.37 5.51
CA VAL A 14 -13.28 -17.46 4.36
C VAL A 14 -12.76 -16.06 4.64
N TRP A 15 -12.86 -15.55 5.87
CA TRP A 15 -12.36 -14.22 6.21
C TRP A 15 -10.86 -13.98 5.90
N PRO A 16 -9.95 -14.95 6.12
CA PRO A 16 -8.54 -14.80 5.77
C PRO A 16 -8.31 -14.62 4.27
N SER A 17 -9.12 -15.24 3.40
CA SER A 17 -8.96 -15.08 1.94
C SER A 17 -9.35 -13.67 1.48
N PHE A 18 -10.40 -13.10 2.05
CA PHE A 18 -10.77 -11.69 1.86
C PHE A 18 -9.71 -10.74 2.43
N LEU A 19 -9.18 -11.03 3.62
CA LEU A 19 -8.12 -10.23 4.23
C LEU A 19 -6.83 -10.28 3.39
N LEU A 20 -6.46 -11.45 2.88
CA LEU A 20 -5.30 -11.63 2.02
C LEU A 20 -5.47 -10.87 0.70
N ALA A 21 -6.65 -10.95 0.08
CA ALA A 21 -6.96 -10.19 -1.12
C ALA A 21 -6.87 -8.68 -0.87
N LEU A 22 -7.40 -8.18 0.26
CA LEU A 22 -7.30 -6.78 0.66
C LEU A 22 -5.84 -6.36 0.86
N ILE A 23 -5.02 -7.19 1.52
CA ILE A 23 -3.59 -6.93 1.73
C ILE A 23 -2.87 -6.82 0.39
N ILE A 24 -3.13 -7.74 -0.55
CA ILE A 24 -2.52 -7.72 -1.89
C ILE A 24 -2.94 -6.47 -2.65
N LEU A 25 -4.23 -6.11 -2.63
CA LEU A 25 -4.75 -4.90 -3.26
C LEU A 25 -4.08 -3.65 -2.68
N VAL A 26 -4.03 -3.54 -1.35
CA VAL A 26 -3.40 -2.41 -0.66
C VAL A 26 -1.92 -2.36 -0.98
N ALA A 27 -1.19 -3.48 -0.95
CA ALA A 27 0.22 -3.52 -1.30
C ALA A 27 0.45 -3.07 -2.75
N ASN A 28 -0.41 -3.50 -3.68
CA ASN A 28 -0.33 -3.14 -5.10
C ASN A 28 -0.59 -1.65 -5.34
N VAL A 29 -1.45 -1.01 -4.56
CA VAL A 29 -1.71 0.44 -4.64
C VAL A 29 -0.64 1.26 -3.89
N VAL A 30 -0.17 0.76 -2.76
CA VAL A 30 0.82 1.45 -1.92
C VAL A 30 2.20 1.44 -2.55
N ALA A 31 2.62 0.34 -3.19
CA ALA A 31 3.91 0.24 -3.88
C ALA A 31 4.17 1.38 -4.90
N PRO A 32 3.32 1.60 -5.92
CA PRO A 32 3.53 2.68 -6.89
C PRO A 32 3.43 4.06 -6.24
N MET A 33 2.58 4.23 -5.23
CA MET A 33 2.46 5.49 -4.51
C MET A 33 3.73 5.83 -3.69
N GLN A 34 4.37 4.82 -3.08
CA GLN A 34 5.66 4.99 -2.41
C GLN A 34 6.79 5.26 -3.41
N HIS A 35 6.83 4.55 -4.54
CA HIS A 35 7.80 4.79 -5.60
C HIS A 35 7.68 6.21 -6.16
N ARG A 36 6.47 6.69 -6.43
CA ARG A 36 6.24 8.04 -6.95
C ARG A 36 6.73 9.11 -5.98
N LYS A 37 6.49 8.95 -4.68
CA LYS A 37 7.00 9.88 -3.64
C LYS A 37 8.54 9.91 -3.59
N ARG A 38 9.20 8.76 -3.77
CA ARG A 38 10.67 8.67 -3.79
C ARG A 38 11.26 9.38 -5.02
N VAL A 39 10.72 9.10 -6.21
CA VAL A 39 11.20 9.71 -7.46
C VAL A 39 11.06 11.23 -7.44
N ILE A 40 9.91 11.75 -7.00
CA ILE A 40 9.68 13.21 -6.90
C ILE A 40 10.67 13.85 -5.89
N LYS A 41 10.90 13.21 -4.75
CA LYS A 41 11.89 13.68 -3.76
C LYS A 41 13.31 13.70 -4.34
N ASP A 42 13.68 12.71 -5.14
CA ASP A 42 15.01 12.64 -5.74
C ASP A 42 15.22 13.71 -6.82
N ILE A 43 14.22 13.93 -7.66
CA ILE A 43 14.25 15.01 -8.66
C ILE A 43 14.35 16.38 -7.96
N ALA A 44 13.53 16.62 -6.93
CA ALA A 44 13.57 17.87 -6.17
C ALA A 44 14.94 18.11 -5.51
N ARG A 45 15.60 17.06 -5.01
CA ARG A 45 16.97 17.16 -4.45
C ARG A 45 18.01 17.49 -5.52
N LYS A 46 17.94 16.88 -6.70
CA LYS A 46 18.86 17.17 -7.82
C LYS A 46 18.70 18.62 -8.30
N LEU A 47 17.47 19.10 -8.45
CA LEU A 47 17.18 20.47 -8.89
C LEU A 47 17.76 21.53 -7.94
N ARG A 48 17.68 21.29 -6.63
CA ARG A 48 18.24 22.19 -5.61
C ARG A 48 19.76 22.28 -5.67
N ARG A 49 20.44 21.18 -6.01
CA ARG A 49 21.91 21.15 -6.17
C ARG A 49 22.34 21.89 -7.43
N ALA A 50 21.71 21.59 -8.58
CA ALA A 50 21.98 22.29 -9.84
C ALA A 50 21.79 23.81 -9.74
N ARG A 51 20.78 24.27 -8.98
CA ARG A 51 20.53 25.71 -8.76
C ARG A 51 21.60 26.40 -7.89
N LYS A 52 22.27 25.65 -7.00
CA LYS A 52 23.36 26.18 -6.17
C LYS A 52 24.69 26.24 -6.92
N GLU A 53 24.88 25.38 -7.91
CA GLU A 53 26.13 25.29 -8.68
C GLU A 53 26.20 26.32 -9.82
N GLN A 54 25.04 26.85 -10.25
CA GLN A 54 24.94 27.94 -11.25
C GLN A 54 25.02 29.37 -10.68
N ARG A 55 25.17 29.54 -9.36
CA ARG A 55 25.19 30.85 -8.69
C ARG A 55 26.53 31.09 -8.01
#